data_AF-A0AAJ6L5J9-F1
#
_entry.id   AF-A0AAJ6L5J9-F1
#
_cell.length_a   1.000
_cell.length_b   1.000
_cell.length_c   1.000
_cell.angle_alpha   90.00
_cell.angle_beta   90.00
_cell.angle_gamma   90.00
#
_symmetry.space_group_name_H-M   'P 1'
#
loop_
_entity.id
_entity.type
_entity.pdbx_description
1 polymer ?
#
loop_
_entity_poly.entity_id
_entity_poly.type
_entity_poly.pdbx_seq_one_letter_code
_entity_poly.pdbx_strand_id
1 'polypeptide(L)'
;MEITGVDTLVVVPFDARPAVTAFVRGMRRLWPSALIGTDDGREPMTIDLGDAAGYPARGELTFARDAAMDEHWEEHGYHPMPDGSAPVTLIYEIHHGLVVEVDVAGEGRLDDGPLSGWTGVELALPEATALTLVTHAAPAEDAFCAAILALLREALGYQRASD
;
A
#
# COMPACT_ATOMS: atom_id res chain seq x y z
N MET A 1 -8.86 -10.83 18.47
CA MET A 1 -7.99 -9.66 18.29
C MET A 1 -8.71 -8.77 17.29
N GLU A 2 -9.03 -7.54 17.66
CA GLU A 2 -9.70 -6.59 16.77
C GLU A 2 -8.63 -6.07 15.80
N ILE A 3 -8.87 -6.14 14.49
CA ILE A 3 -7.96 -5.57 13.50
C ILE A 3 -8.15 -4.05 13.59
N THR A 4 -7.25 -3.36 14.30
CA THR A 4 -7.34 -1.92 14.59
C THR A 4 -6.73 -1.01 13.51
N GLY A 5 -6.31 -1.59 12.38
CA GLY A 5 -5.71 -0.84 11.28
C GLY A 5 -6.75 -0.20 10.35
N VAL A 6 -6.38 0.91 9.73
CA VAL A 6 -7.10 1.58 8.64
C VAL A 6 -6.45 1.18 7.32
N ASP A 7 -7.27 0.74 6.37
CA ASP A 7 -6.84 0.34 5.04
C ASP A 7 -6.91 1.50 4.03
N THR A 8 -5.92 1.54 3.14
CA THR A 8 -5.89 2.43 1.97
C THR A 8 -5.68 1.58 0.73
N LEU A 9 -6.71 1.51 -0.12
CA LEU A 9 -6.67 0.78 -1.38
C LEU A 9 -6.09 1.63 -2.50
N VAL A 10 -5.14 1.06 -3.24
CA VAL A 10 -4.57 1.61 -4.47
C VAL A 10 -4.68 0.55 -5.56
N VAL A 11 -5.30 0.87 -6.69
CA VAL A 11 -5.37 -0.01 -7.86
C VAL A 11 -4.50 0.58 -8.97
N VAL A 12 -3.60 -0.23 -9.52
CA VAL A 12 -2.73 0.16 -10.63
C VAL A 12 -2.89 -0.76 -11.84
N PRO A 13 -2.82 -0.25 -13.09
CA PRO A 13 -3.11 -1.01 -14.29
C PRO A 13 -1.88 -1.78 -14.82
N PHE A 14 -1.09 -2.37 -13.91
CA PHE A 14 0.13 -3.11 -14.22
C PHE A 14 0.51 -4.06 -13.08
N ASP A 15 1.36 -5.05 -13.37
CA ASP A 15 2.06 -5.85 -12.35
C ASP A 15 2.93 -4.97 -11.43
N ALA A 16 2.51 -4.82 -10.17
CA ALA A 16 3.19 -3.96 -9.21
C ALA A 16 4.33 -4.64 -8.44
N ARG A 17 4.72 -5.90 -8.72
CA ARG A 17 5.82 -6.57 -8.01
C ARG A 17 7.15 -5.79 -8.03
N PRO A 18 7.54 -5.12 -9.14
CA PRO A 18 8.69 -4.21 -9.13
C PRO A 18 8.53 -3.03 -8.15
N ALA A 19 7.32 -2.48 -8.04
CA ALA A 19 7.01 -1.41 -7.09
C ALA A 19 7.00 -1.92 -5.64
N VAL A 20 6.46 -3.11 -5.37
CA VAL A 20 6.54 -3.78 -4.06
C VAL A 20 8.01 -3.94 -3.64
N THR A 21 8.86 -4.40 -4.55
CA THR A 21 10.32 -4.50 -4.31
C THR A 21 10.94 -3.14 -4.00
N ALA A 22 10.56 -2.09 -4.73
CA ALA A 22 11.05 -0.73 -4.50
C ALA A 22 10.55 -0.16 -3.15
N PHE A 23 9.31 -0.46 -2.76
CA PHE A 23 8.73 -0.09 -1.48
C PHE A 23 9.46 -0.76 -0.32
N VAL A 24 9.73 -2.07 -0.41
CA VAL A 24 10.55 -2.79 0.59
C VAL A 24 11.93 -2.17 0.75
N ARG A 25 12.59 -1.79 -0.37
CA ARG A 25 13.86 -1.07 -0.31
C ARG A 25 13.72 0.30 0.36
N GLY A 26 12.60 0.99 0.14
CA GLY A 26 12.25 2.24 0.82
C GLY A 26 12.10 2.05 2.33
N MET A 27 11.33 1.06 2.75
CA MET A 27 11.13 0.71 4.15
C MET A 27 12.45 0.36 4.84
N ARG A 28 13.34 -0.41 4.18
CA ARG A 28 14.68 -0.71 4.71
C ARG A 28 15.59 0.51 4.83
N ARG A 29 15.41 1.54 4.00
CA ARG A 29 16.15 2.81 4.16
C ARG A 29 15.62 3.61 5.35
N LEU A 30 14.30 3.61 5.56
CA LEU A 30 13.66 4.28 6.69
C LEU A 30 13.99 3.57 8.02
N TRP A 31 13.93 2.24 8.01
CA TRP A 31 14.13 1.35 9.15
C TRP A 31 15.18 0.29 8.80
N PRO A 32 16.49 0.59 8.99
CA PRO A 32 17.57 -0.34 8.65
C PRO A 32 17.54 -1.68 9.40
N SER A 33 16.89 -1.72 10.56
CA SER A 33 16.72 -2.91 11.39
C SER A 33 15.32 -3.53 11.30
N ALA A 34 14.55 -3.17 10.26
CA ALA A 34 13.18 -3.63 10.11
C ALA A 34 13.07 -5.16 10.10
N LEU A 35 12.12 -5.66 10.87
CA LEU A 35 11.63 -7.02 10.78
C LEU A 35 10.54 -7.04 9.70
N ILE A 36 10.72 -7.89 8.69
CA ILE A 36 9.82 -7.97 7.55
C ILE A 36 9.28 -9.40 7.48
N GLY A 37 7.97 -9.55 7.69
CA GLY A 37 7.26 -10.80 7.48
C GLY A 37 6.70 -10.89 6.07
N THR A 38 6.58 -12.12 5.57
CA THR A 38 6.11 -12.45 4.22
C THR A 38 5.16 -13.64 4.27
N ASP A 39 3.95 -13.45 3.74
CA ASP A 39 2.90 -14.47 3.65
C ASP A 39 2.21 -14.37 2.27
N ASP A 40 1.62 -15.44 1.75
CA ASP A 40 0.69 -15.41 0.59
C ASP A 40 -0.80 -15.41 0.99
N GLY A 41 -1.08 -15.30 2.29
CA GLY A 41 -2.38 -15.49 2.91
C GLY A 41 -2.71 -16.96 3.19
N ARG A 42 -1.72 -17.86 3.13
CA ARG A 42 -1.88 -19.28 3.48
C ARG A 42 -0.75 -19.74 4.39
N GLU A 43 0.49 -19.49 4.03
CA GLU A 43 1.67 -19.92 4.80
C GLU A 43 2.82 -18.91 4.71
N PRO A 44 3.66 -18.82 5.77
CA PRO A 44 4.89 -18.03 5.74
C PRO A 44 5.80 -18.48 4.60
N MET A 45 6.36 -17.51 3.87
CA MET A 45 7.21 -17.79 2.71
C MET A 45 8.60 -17.18 2.84
N THR A 46 9.60 -17.87 2.29
CA THR A 46 10.94 -17.30 2.13
C THR A 46 11.09 -16.78 0.71
N ILE A 47 11.12 -15.47 0.54
CA ILE A 47 11.37 -14.82 -0.75
C ILE A 47 12.63 -13.96 -0.69
N ASP A 48 13.35 -13.87 -1.81
CA ASP A 48 14.38 -12.83 -1.95
C ASP A 48 13.69 -11.48 -2.16
N LEU A 49 13.60 -10.70 -1.09
CA LEU A 49 12.98 -9.38 -1.09
C LEU A 49 13.66 -8.39 -2.06
N GLY A 50 14.86 -8.69 -2.55
CA GLY A 50 15.56 -7.91 -3.56
C GLY A 50 15.14 -8.20 -5.01
N ASP A 51 14.46 -9.32 -5.26
CA ASP A 51 14.08 -9.81 -6.58
C ASP A 51 12.55 -9.78 -6.79
N ALA A 52 12.11 -8.89 -7.69
CA ALA A 52 10.70 -8.75 -8.03
C ALA A 52 10.08 -10.05 -8.59
N ALA A 53 10.87 -10.87 -9.30
CA ALA A 53 10.38 -12.11 -9.89
C ALA A 53 10.09 -13.19 -8.83
N GLY A 54 10.68 -13.06 -7.63
CA GLY A 54 10.46 -13.95 -6.50
C GLY A 54 9.12 -13.74 -5.78
N TYR A 55 8.45 -12.60 -6.01
CA TYR A 55 7.16 -12.33 -5.38
C TYR A 55 6.02 -13.13 -6.06
N PRO A 56 5.15 -13.80 -5.27
CA PRO A 56 3.93 -14.43 -5.79
C PRO A 56 2.97 -13.40 -6.38
N ALA A 57 1.94 -13.85 -7.10
CA ALA A 57 0.89 -12.99 -7.65
C ALA A 57 0.02 -12.33 -6.56
N ARG A 58 -0.01 -12.90 -5.36
CA ARG A 58 -0.67 -12.36 -4.17
C ARG A 58 0.28 -12.52 -2.99
N GLY A 59 0.42 -11.48 -2.18
CA GLY A 59 1.24 -11.53 -0.98
C GLY A 59 0.86 -10.49 0.06
N GLU A 60 1.28 -10.75 1.28
CA GLU A 60 1.22 -9.86 2.43
C GLU A 60 2.65 -9.64 2.94
N LEU A 61 2.99 -8.37 3.11
CA LEU A 61 4.25 -7.93 3.69
C LEU A 61 3.96 -7.15 4.96
N THR A 62 4.54 -7.59 6.06
CA THR A 62 4.45 -6.90 7.35
C THR A 62 5.77 -6.22 7.67
N PHE A 63 5.72 -5.05 8.28
CA PHE A 63 6.89 -4.26 8.63
C PHE A 63 6.79 -3.78 10.07
N ALA A 64 7.70 -4.25 10.91
CA ALA A 64 8.01 -3.65 12.20
C ALA A 64 9.39 -3.00 12.12
N ARG A 65 9.56 -1.80 12.67
CA ARG A 65 10.85 -1.08 12.64
C ARG A 65 11.98 -1.86 13.32
N ASP A 66 11.65 -2.52 14.42
CA ASP A 66 12.55 -3.26 15.30
C ASP A 66 11.74 -4.26 16.15
N ALA A 67 12.42 -5.06 16.97
CA ALA A 67 11.79 -6.06 17.83
C ALA A 67 10.83 -5.46 18.88
N ALA A 68 11.07 -4.23 19.36
CA ALA A 68 10.19 -3.61 20.34
C ALA A 68 8.85 -3.21 19.72
N MET A 69 8.87 -2.75 18.46
CA MET A 69 7.63 -2.51 17.70
C MET A 69 6.88 -3.80 17.40
N ASP A 70 7.60 -4.89 17.10
CA ASP A 70 7.00 -6.21 16.82
C ASP A 70 6.27 -6.76 18.06
N GLU A 71 6.93 -6.75 19.23
CA GLU A 71 6.31 -7.11 20.51
C GLU A 71 5.12 -6.21 20.84
N HIS A 72 5.27 -4.88 20.63
CA HIS A 72 4.16 -3.95 20.83
C HIS A 72 2.97 -4.26 19.93
N TRP A 73 3.23 -4.65 18.69
CA TRP A 73 2.22 -4.99 17.71
C TRP A 73 1.44 -6.24 18.10
N GLU A 74 2.12 -7.30 18.56
CA GLU A 74 1.45 -8.52 19.03
C GLU A 74 0.45 -8.24 20.17
N GLU A 75 0.79 -7.31 21.06
CA GLU A 75 -0.03 -6.94 22.21
C GLU A 75 -1.12 -5.91 21.89
N HIS A 76 -0.81 -4.92 21.04
CA HIS A 76 -1.63 -3.72 20.85
C HIS A 76 -2.14 -3.53 19.42
N GLY A 77 -1.88 -4.45 18.49
CA GLY A 77 -2.28 -4.27 17.10
C GLY A 77 -1.59 -3.03 16.49
N TYR A 78 -2.30 -2.30 15.64
CA TYR A 78 -1.73 -1.14 14.95
C TYR A 78 -1.55 0.10 15.83
N HIS A 79 -1.76 0.02 17.15
CA HIS A 79 -1.54 1.19 18.01
C HIS A 79 -0.10 1.74 17.85
N PRO A 80 0.06 3.08 17.75
CA PRO A 80 1.35 3.67 17.52
C PRO A 80 2.25 3.61 18.76
N MET A 81 3.55 3.48 18.51
CA MET A 81 4.61 3.63 19.48
C MET A 81 4.64 5.06 20.06
N PRO A 82 5.34 5.32 21.19
CA PRO A 82 5.42 6.65 21.79
C PRO A 82 5.99 7.76 20.89
N ASP A 83 6.72 7.40 19.83
CA ASP A 83 7.27 8.32 18.83
C ASP A 83 6.36 8.55 17.62
N GLY A 84 5.16 7.98 17.64
CA GLY A 84 4.15 8.08 16.56
C GLY A 84 4.35 7.10 15.40
N SER A 85 5.43 6.31 15.39
CA SER A 85 5.57 5.24 14.39
C SER A 85 4.71 4.02 14.75
N ALA A 86 4.27 3.26 13.75
CA ALA A 86 3.41 2.10 13.94
C ALA A 86 3.80 0.99 12.97
N PRO A 87 3.45 -0.28 13.23
CA PRO A 87 3.59 -1.34 12.24
C PRO A 87 2.82 -1.01 10.96
N VAL A 88 3.30 -1.54 9.84
CA VAL A 88 2.73 -1.34 8.51
C VAL A 88 2.51 -2.70 7.86
N THR A 89 1.38 -2.86 7.17
CA THR A 89 1.16 -4.03 6.31
C THR A 89 0.82 -3.59 4.90
N LEU A 90 1.42 -4.26 3.92
CA LEU A 90 1.10 -4.12 2.51
C LEU A 90 0.61 -5.46 1.97
N ILE A 91 -0.66 -5.50 1.58
CA ILE A 91 -1.25 -6.65 0.88
C ILE A 91 -1.32 -6.28 -0.59
N TYR A 92 -1.02 -7.22 -1.48
CA TYR A 92 -1.16 -7.02 -2.91
C TYR A 92 -1.71 -8.27 -3.59
N GLU A 93 -2.48 -8.07 -4.67
CA GLU A 93 -3.02 -9.14 -5.50
C GLU A 93 -3.09 -8.69 -6.97
N ILE A 94 -2.50 -9.50 -7.86
CA ILE A 94 -2.59 -9.31 -9.31
C ILE A 94 -3.91 -9.91 -9.81
N HIS A 95 -4.67 -9.10 -10.53
CA HIS A 95 -5.93 -9.47 -11.16
C HIS A 95 -5.82 -9.41 -12.68
N HIS A 96 -6.53 -10.33 -13.34
CA HIS A 96 -6.71 -10.32 -14.80
C HIS A 96 -8.18 -10.06 -15.12
N GLY A 97 -8.45 -9.01 -15.91
CA GLY A 97 -9.81 -8.60 -16.28
C GLY A 97 -10.60 -7.95 -15.14
N LEU A 98 -9.94 -7.12 -14.32
CA LEU A 98 -10.58 -6.39 -13.23
C LEU A 98 -11.44 -5.25 -13.80
N VAL A 99 -12.68 -5.11 -13.31
CA VAL A 99 -13.52 -3.95 -13.59
C VAL A 99 -13.77 -3.23 -12.27
N VAL A 100 -13.49 -1.93 -12.22
CA VAL A 100 -13.75 -1.08 -11.05
C VAL A 100 -14.62 0.11 -11.44
N GLU A 101 -15.60 0.41 -10.58
CA GLU A 101 -16.35 1.66 -10.64
C GLU A 101 -15.55 2.74 -9.91
N VAL A 102 -15.38 3.90 -10.54
CA VAL A 102 -14.63 5.04 -9.97
C VAL A 102 -15.47 6.30 -9.93
N ASP A 103 -15.46 6.95 -8.79
CA ASP A 103 -15.89 8.34 -8.65
C ASP A 103 -14.67 9.23 -8.93
N VAL A 104 -14.73 9.99 -10.02
CA VAL A 104 -13.65 10.92 -10.38
C VAL A 104 -13.76 12.14 -9.47
N ALA A 105 -12.80 12.32 -8.57
CA ALA A 105 -12.78 13.46 -7.66
C ALA A 105 -12.62 14.79 -8.42
N GLY A 106 -13.60 15.68 -8.25
CA GLY A 106 -13.65 17.04 -8.81
C GLY A 106 -15.09 17.53 -8.86
N GLU A 107 -15.40 18.64 -8.19
CA GLU A 107 -16.69 19.33 -8.36
C GLU A 107 -16.79 19.78 -9.83
N GLY A 108 -17.43 18.97 -10.67
CA GLY A 108 -17.47 19.23 -12.10
C GLY A 108 -18.66 20.10 -12.50
N ARG A 109 -18.37 21.25 -13.11
CA ARG A 109 -19.14 21.68 -14.28
C ARG A 109 -18.48 21.07 -15.51
N LEU A 110 -19.25 20.90 -16.59
CA LEU A 110 -18.78 20.34 -17.88
C LEU A 110 -17.66 21.17 -18.54
N ASP A 111 -17.40 22.38 -18.05
CA ASP A 111 -16.43 23.32 -18.61
C ASP A 111 -15.01 23.17 -18.03
N ASP A 112 -14.82 22.35 -16.99
CA ASP A 112 -13.55 22.26 -16.23
C ASP A 112 -12.53 21.26 -16.82
N GLY A 113 -12.91 20.52 -17.87
CA GLY A 113 -12.00 19.64 -18.61
C GLY A 113 -12.68 18.36 -19.12
N PRO A 114 -11.95 17.53 -19.89
CA PRO A 114 -12.54 16.34 -20.52
C PRO A 114 -13.00 15.27 -19.53
N LEU A 115 -12.59 15.34 -18.25
CA LEU A 115 -12.91 14.38 -17.18
C LEU A 115 -13.77 14.98 -16.06
N SER A 116 -14.13 16.27 -16.11
CA SER A 116 -14.96 16.88 -15.05
C SER A 116 -16.42 16.43 -15.16
N GLY A 117 -17.03 16.09 -14.02
CA GLY A 117 -18.46 15.73 -13.95
C GLY A 117 -18.79 14.33 -14.48
N TRP A 118 -17.80 13.46 -14.68
CA TRP A 118 -18.05 12.07 -15.02
C TRP A 118 -18.57 11.31 -13.78
N THR A 119 -19.73 10.67 -13.91
CA THR A 119 -20.34 9.82 -12.88
C THR A 119 -20.59 8.43 -13.46
N GLY A 120 -20.42 7.37 -12.67
CA GLY A 120 -20.63 5.99 -13.14
C GLY A 120 -19.56 5.55 -14.14
N VAL A 121 -18.29 5.91 -13.88
CA VAL A 121 -17.16 5.53 -14.72
C VAL A 121 -16.73 4.12 -14.36
N GLU A 122 -16.65 3.25 -15.34
CA GLU A 122 -16.04 1.94 -15.21
C GLU A 122 -14.64 1.93 -15.85
N LEU A 123 -13.66 1.41 -15.12
CA LEU A 123 -12.34 1.10 -15.66
C LEU A 123 -12.23 -0.40 -15.85
N ALA A 124 -12.14 -0.84 -17.10
CA ALA A 124 -11.81 -2.22 -17.45
C ALA A 124 -10.28 -2.36 -17.58
N LEU A 125 -9.68 -3.12 -16.68
CA LEU A 125 -8.24 -3.30 -16.54
C LEU A 125 -7.87 -4.75 -16.90
N PRO A 126 -7.31 -5.01 -18.10
CA PRO A 126 -6.91 -6.35 -18.52
C PRO A 126 -5.91 -7.00 -17.56
N GLU A 127 -5.02 -6.18 -17.00
CA GLU A 127 -4.13 -6.53 -15.91
C GLU A 127 -4.15 -5.37 -14.90
N ALA A 128 -4.29 -5.71 -13.63
CA ALA A 128 -4.24 -4.75 -12.54
C ALA A 128 -3.61 -5.38 -11.31
N THR A 129 -2.99 -4.55 -10.46
CA THR A 129 -2.66 -4.95 -9.09
C THR A 129 -3.46 -4.11 -8.12
N ALA A 130 -4.19 -4.76 -7.23
CA ALA A 130 -4.79 -4.12 -6.06
C ALA A 130 -3.77 -4.17 -4.92
N LEU A 131 -3.49 -3.03 -4.30
CA LEU A 131 -2.61 -2.89 -3.15
C LEU A 131 -3.37 -2.29 -1.98
N THR A 132 -3.42 -2.99 -0.86
CA THR A 132 -4.03 -2.50 0.38
C THR A 132 -2.92 -2.20 1.38
N LEU A 133 -2.72 -0.91 1.67
CA LEU A 133 -1.82 -0.45 2.70
C LEU A 133 -2.58 -0.30 4.01
N VAL A 134 -2.17 -1.02 5.05
CA VAL A 134 -2.76 -0.95 6.39
C VAL A 134 -1.82 -0.20 7.32
N THR A 135 -2.36 0.83 7.97
CA THR A 135 -1.66 1.68 8.95
C THR A 135 -2.58 2.00 10.13
N HIS A 136 -2.09 2.68 11.16
CA HIS A 136 -2.88 2.91 12.38
C HIS A 136 -4.01 3.94 12.26
N ALA A 137 -3.94 4.82 11.26
CA ALA A 137 -4.87 5.92 11.06
C ALA A 137 -4.98 6.27 9.57
N ALA A 138 -6.00 7.03 9.20
CA ALA A 138 -6.12 7.53 7.83
C ALA A 138 -4.93 8.44 7.46
N PRO A 139 -4.32 8.31 6.27
CA PRO A 139 -3.21 9.15 5.84
C PRO A 139 -3.50 10.66 5.80
N ALA A 140 -4.77 11.07 5.81
CA ALA A 140 -5.15 12.48 5.90
C ALA A 140 -5.08 13.04 7.34
N GLU A 141 -5.06 12.16 8.34
CA GLU A 141 -5.16 12.51 9.76
C GLU A 141 -3.83 12.34 10.50
N ASP A 142 -2.91 11.55 9.96
CA ASP A 142 -1.61 11.26 10.58
C ASP A 142 -0.42 11.38 9.61
N ALA A 143 0.66 12.02 10.09
CA ALA A 143 1.84 12.33 9.29
C ALA A 143 2.71 11.10 8.98
N PHE A 144 2.77 10.13 9.89
CA PHE A 144 3.48 8.87 9.65
C PHE A 144 2.75 8.07 8.58
N CYS A 145 1.43 7.89 8.70
CA CYS A 145 0.60 7.23 7.69
C CYS A 145 0.71 7.91 6.32
N ALA A 146 0.69 9.25 6.28
CA ALA A 146 0.89 10.03 5.07
C ALA A 146 2.26 9.74 4.40
N ALA A 147 3.33 9.67 5.20
CA ALA A 147 4.68 9.42 4.72
C ALA A 147 4.82 7.99 4.15
N ILE A 148 4.22 6.99 4.81
CA ILE A 148 4.23 5.60 4.31
C ILE A 148 3.45 5.47 3.00
N LEU A 149 2.29 6.11 2.90
CA LEU A 149 1.53 6.14 1.64
C LEU A 149 2.31 6.87 0.53
N ALA A 150 3.00 7.96 0.85
CA ALA A 150 3.85 8.67 -0.11
C ALA A 150 4.98 7.77 -0.62
N LEU A 151 5.63 7.01 0.27
CA LEU A 151 6.68 6.05 -0.09
C LEU A 151 6.15 4.97 -1.04
N LEU A 152 4.94 4.44 -0.80
CA LEU A 152 4.30 3.48 -1.70
C LEU A 152 4.01 4.11 -3.06
N ARG A 153 3.46 5.33 -3.09
CA ARG A 153 3.16 6.07 -4.32
C ARG A 153 4.41 6.36 -5.15
N GLU A 154 5.51 6.75 -4.50
CA GLU A 154 6.81 6.92 -5.15
C GLU A 154 7.30 5.61 -5.77
N ALA A 155 7.17 4.49 -5.05
CA ALA A 155 7.53 3.17 -5.55
C ALA A 155 6.67 2.72 -6.76
N LEU A 156 5.40 3.14 -6.79
CA LEU A 156 4.48 2.95 -7.92
C LEU A 156 4.71 3.94 -9.07
N GLY A 157 5.64 4.88 -8.93
CA GLY A 157 5.96 5.86 -9.97
C GLY A 157 4.95 6.99 -10.10
N TYR A 158 4.21 7.33 -9.04
CA TYR A 158 3.35 8.52 -9.02
C TYR A 158 4.22 9.76 -9.24
N GLN A 159 4.20 10.30 -10.45
CA GLN A 159 4.66 11.66 -10.69
C GLN A 159 3.49 12.57 -10.32
N ARG A 160 3.68 13.48 -9.36
CA ARG A 160 2.78 14.64 -9.27
C ARG A 160 2.80 15.28 -10.66
N ALA A 161 1.63 15.43 -11.27
CA ALA A 161 1.52 16.26 -12.46
C ALA A 161 2.15 17.61 -12.09
N SER A 162 3.21 17.98 -12.78
CA SER A 162 3.77 19.32 -12.66
C SER A 162 2.70 20.28 -13.16
N ASP A 163 2.22 21.16 -12.27
CA ASP A 163 1.41 22.32 -12.66
C ASP A 163 2.20 23.26 -13.59
#